data_AF-A0A409W1G4-F1
#
_entry.id   AF-A0A409W1G4-F1
#
_cell.length_a   1.000
_cell.length_b   1.000
_cell.length_c   1.000
_cell.angle_alpha   90.00
_cell.angle_beta   90.00
_cell.angle_gamma   90.00
#
_symmetry.space_group_name_H-M   'P 1'
#
loop_
_entity.id
_entity.type
_entity.pdbx_description
1 polymer ?
#
loop_
_entity_poly.entity_id
_entity_poly.type
_entity_poly.pdbx_seq_one_letter_code
_entity_poly.pdbx_strand_id
1 'polypeptide(L)'
;MDFCKEFNARTAHIEPGVPVPTLITVQPDRTFTFITKSPPASYFLKQAAGIQKGAARPGHETTGTISLKHVYEIAKIKSTDEHMKTLPLESITRMIIGSARSLGVQVVA
;
A
#
# COMPACT_ATOMS: atom_id res chain seq x y z
N MET A 1 27.44 -1.66 -1.83
CA MET A 1 26.62 -2.88 -1.77
C MET A 1 25.80 -3.00 -0.48
N ASP A 2 25.97 -2.11 0.51
CA ASP A 2 25.31 -2.25 1.81
C ASP A 2 23.78 -2.06 1.76
N PHE A 3 23.26 -1.14 0.93
CA PHE A 3 21.82 -0.92 0.82
C PHE A 3 21.04 -2.19 0.44
N CYS A 4 21.44 -2.89 -0.64
CA CYS A 4 20.71 -4.06 -1.10
C CYS A 4 20.70 -5.19 -0.05
N LYS A 5 21.80 -5.36 0.69
CA LYS A 5 21.91 -6.37 1.75
C LYS A 5 20.99 -6.03 2.92
N GLU A 6 20.99 -4.77 3.36
CA GLU A 6 20.15 -4.31 4.46
C GLU A 6 18.67 -4.29 4.08
N PHE A 7 18.33 -3.88 2.85
CA PHE A 7 16.98 -3.94 2.31
C PHE A 7 16.44 -5.37 2.30
N ASN A 8 17.20 -6.32 1.75
CA ASN A 8 16.82 -7.73 1.71
C ASN A 8 16.63 -8.32 3.12
N ALA A 9 17.47 -7.94 4.08
CA ALA A 9 17.32 -8.37 5.47
C ALA A 9 16.02 -7.82 6.10
N ARG A 10 15.69 -6.54 5.86
CA ARG A 10 14.47 -5.92 6.38
C ARG A 10 13.20 -6.45 5.70
N THR A 11 13.25 -6.84 4.43
CA THR A 11 12.08 -7.34 3.68
C THR A 11 11.96 -8.86 3.62
N ALA A 12 12.84 -9.60 4.31
CA ALA A 12 12.87 -11.08 4.28
C ALA A 12 11.56 -11.76 4.73
N HIS A 13 10.71 -11.06 5.49
CA HIS A 13 9.41 -11.54 5.95
C HIS A 13 8.26 -11.23 4.98
N ILE A 14 8.52 -10.47 3.91
CA ILE A 14 7.54 -10.09 2.89
C ILE A 14 7.69 -11.03 1.70
N GLU A 15 6.57 -11.46 1.13
CA GLU A 15 6.58 -12.32 -0.05
C GLU A 15 7.34 -11.69 -1.23
N PRO A 16 8.20 -12.44 -1.93
CA PRO A 16 8.89 -11.96 -3.12
C PRO A 16 7.90 -11.50 -4.20
N GLY A 17 8.18 -10.35 -4.81
CA GLY A 17 7.34 -9.76 -5.86
C GLY A 17 6.33 -8.72 -5.36
N VAL A 18 6.18 -8.56 -4.04
CA VAL A 18 5.41 -7.46 -3.46
C VAL A 18 6.22 -6.15 -3.57
N PRO A 19 5.67 -5.08 -4.15
CA PRO A 19 6.36 -3.79 -4.23
C PRO A 19 6.44 -3.13 -2.84
N VAL A 20 7.65 -2.85 -2.37
CA VAL A 20 7.92 -2.22 -1.07
C VAL A 20 8.51 -0.81 -1.29
N PRO A 21 7.71 0.26 -1.13
CA PRO A 21 8.20 1.62 -1.27
C PRO A 21 9.25 1.94 -0.20
N THR A 22 10.34 2.57 -0.62
CA THR A 22 11.45 2.94 0.26
C THR A 22 11.78 4.41 0.09
N LEU A 23 11.86 5.14 1.21
CA LEU A 23 12.36 6.49 1.25
C LEU A 23 13.83 6.44 1.67
N ILE A 24 14.73 6.92 0.80
CA ILE A 24 16.16 6.97 1.05
C ILE A 24 16.56 8.42 1.25
N THR A 25 17.21 8.71 2.37
CA THR A 25 17.78 10.01 2.68
C THR A 25 19.30 9.90 2.58
N VAL A 26 19.91 10.64 1.66
CA VAL A 26 21.35 10.64 1.45
C VAL A 26 21.94 11.89 2.09
N GLN A 27 22.93 11.72 2.96
CA GLN A 27 23.63 12.80 3.64
C GLN A 27 24.85 13.30 2.82
N PRO A 28 25.35 14.53 3.05
CA PRO A 28 26.49 15.09 2.31
C PRO A 28 27.80 14.31 2.44
N ASP A 29 27.96 13.57 3.54
CA ASP A 29 29.08 12.67 3.81
C ASP A 29 28.98 11.32 3.07
N ARG A 30 27.98 11.18 2.17
CA ARG A 30 27.67 9.96 1.40
C ARG A 30 27.16 8.80 2.26
N THR A 31 26.82 9.05 3.53
CA THR A 31 26.02 8.11 4.30
C THR A 31 24.56 8.15 3.81
N PHE A 32 23.82 7.08 4.10
CA PHE A 32 22.40 7.01 3.78
C PHE A 32 21.63 6.38 4.94
N THR A 33 20.40 6.83 5.10
CA THR A 33 19.39 6.18 5.93
C THR A 33 18.18 5.88 5.07
N PHE A 34 17.46 4.79 5.38
CA PHE A 34 16.24 4.48 4.64
C PHE A 34 15.14 3.92 5.51
N ILE A 35 13.90 4.21 5.10
CA ILE A 35 12.68 3.75 5.75
C ILE A 35 11.85 2.99 4.70
N THR A 36 11.55 1.73 4.99
CA THR A 36 10.63 0.89 4.23
C THR A 36 9.20 1.16 4.69
N LYS A 37 8.27 1.34 3.74
CA LYS A 37 6.83 1.49 4.01
C LYS A 37 6.09 0.23 3.63
N SER A 38 4.85 0.09 4.11
CA SER A 38 3.95 -0.96 3.62
C SER A 38 3.79 -0.86 2.10
N PRO A 39 3.42 -1.97 1.44
CA PRO A 39 3.05 -1.96 0.04
C PRO A 39 1.97 -0.89 -0.26
N PRO A 40 1.92 -0.38 -1.49
CA PRO A 40 0.92 0.61 -1.89
C PRO A 40 -0.50 0.08 -1.69
N ALA A 41 -1.43 0.96 -1.30
CA ALA A 41 -2.84 0.60 -1.19
C ALA A 41 -3.39 0.03 -2.50
N SER A 42 -2.93 0.53 -3.64
CA SER A 42 -3.31 0.03 -4.96
C SER A 42 -2.90 -1.43 -5.21
N TYR A 43 -1.78 -1.88 -4.64
CA TYR A 43 -1.35 -3.28 -4.75
C TYR A 43 -2.30 -4.18 -3.96
N PHE A 44 -2.57 -3.83 -2.70
CA PHE A 44 -3.50 -4.58 -1.84
C PHE A 44 -4.92 -4.62 -2.42
N LEU A 45 -5.42 -3.50 -2.93
CA LEU A 45 -6.75 -3.42 -3.52
C LEU A 45 -6.88 -4.28 -4.78
N LYS A 46 -5.84 -4.30 -5.62
CA LYS A 46 -5.78 -5.15 -6.80
C LYS A 46 -5.76 -6.63 -6.44
N GLN A 47 -4.95 -7.01 -5.46
CA GLN A 47 -4.86 -8.38 -4.97
C GLN A 47 -6.18 -8.84 -4.35
N ALA A 48 -6.82 -8.02 -3.50
CA ALA A 48 -8.11 -8.32 -2.89
C ALA A 48 -9.25 -8.41 -3.92
N ALA A 49 -9.20 -7.60 -4.99
CA ALA A 49 -10.18 -7.64 -6.08
C ALA A 49 -9.87 -8.69 -7.16
N GLY A 50 -8.72 -9.38 -7.08
CA GLY A 50 -8.29 -10.35 -8.10
C GLY A 50 -7.96 -9.76 -9.48
N ILE A 51 -7.62 -8.47 -9.56
CA ILE A 51 -7.36 -7.76 -10.81
C ILE A 51 -5.89 -7.37 -10.97
N GLN A 52 -5.37 -7.38 -12.21
CA GLN A 52 -3.99 -6.95 -12.48
C GLN A 52 -3.90 -5.45 -12.81
N LYS A 53 -4.90 -4.93 -13.51
CA LYS A 53 -5.00 -3.53 -13.96
C LYS A 53 -6.25 -2.87 -13.39
N GLY A 54 -6.15 -1.60 -13.03
CA GLY A 54 -7.33 -0.81 -12.64
C GLY A 54 -8.13 -0.36 -13.87
N ALA A 55 -9.28 0.27 -13.62
CA ALA A 55 -10.15 0.81 -14.66
C ALA A 55 -9.42 1.85 -15.54
N ALA A 56 -9.70 1.81 -16.85
CA ALA A 56 -9.20 2.83 -17.76
C ALA A 56 -9.93 4.16 -17.56
N ARG A 57 -11.23 4.10 -17.20
CA ARG A 57 -12.05 5.26 -16.85
C ARG A 57 -12.71 5.06 -15.47
N PRO A 58 -11.98 5.31 -14.37
CA PRO A 58 -12.51 5.20 -13.02
C PRO A 58 -13.77 6.05 -12.84
N GLY A 59 -14.83 5.47 -12.26
CA GLY A 59 -16.13 6.13 -12.05
C GLY A 59 -17.17 5.86 -13.13
N HIS A 60 -16.75 5.46 -14.33
CA HIS A 60 -17.64 4.94 -15.38
C HIS A 60 -17.53 3.42 -15.51
N GLU A 61 -16.30 2.90 -15.38
CA GLU A 61 -16.00 1.48 -15.44
C GLU A 61 -15.65 0.97 -14.04
N THR A 62 -16.23 -0.18 -13.68
CA THR A 62 -15.89 -0.89 -12.44
C THR A 62 -15.16 -2.17 -12.82
N THR A 63 -13.90 -2.30 -12.42
CA THR A 63 -13.04 -3.44 -12.78
C THR A 63 -13.03 -4.54 -11.72
N GLY A 64 -13.56 -4.27 -10.52
CA GLY A 64 -13.67 -5.29 -9.47
C GLY A 64 -14.49 -4.79 -8.29
N THR A 65 -14.86 -5.73 -7.41
CA THR A 65 -15.59 -5.46 -6.17
C THR A 65 -14.82 -5.99 -4.98
N ILE A 66 -14.86 -5.25 -3.87
CA ILE A 66 -14.28 -5.68 -2.59
C ILE A 66 -15.27 -5.43 -1.47
N SER A 67 -15.25 -6.27 -0.43
CA SER A 67 -16.08 -6.05 0.75
C SER A 67 -15.42 -5.06 1.73
N LEU A 68 -16.24 -4.44 2.59
CA LEU A 68 -15.75 -3.58 3.66
C LEU A 68 -14.76 -4.29 4.62
N LYS A 69 -14.88 -5.60 4.79
CA LYS A 69 -13.95 -6.40 5.62
C LYS A 69 -12.52 -6.33 5.07
N HIS A 70 -12.35 -6.52 3.77
CA HIS A 70 -11.04 -6.43 3.11
C HIS A 70 -10.45 -5.02 3.23
N VAL A 71 -11.28 -3.98 3.05
CA VAL A 71 -10.84 -2.59 3.21
C VAL A 71 -10.30 -2.34 4.62
N TYR A 72 -10.98 -2.86 5.63
CA TYR A 72 -10.58 -2.71 7.03
C TYR A 72 -9.30 -3.45 7.38
N GLU A 73 -9.10 -4.65 6.83
CA GLU A 73 -7.84 -5.40 6.96
C GLU A 73 -6.66 -4.64 6.31
N ILE A 74 -6.87 -4.11 5.11
CA ILE A 74 -5.86 -3.29 4.43
C ILE A 74 -5.56 -2.02 5.23
N ALA A 75 -6.59 -1.39 5.82
CA ALA A 75 -6.40 -0.21 6.67
C ALA A 75 -5.61 -0.54 7.94
N LYS A 76 -5.83 -1.69 8.57
CA LYS A 76 -5.04 -2.16 9.73
C LYS A 76 -3.58 -2.35 9.36
N ILE A 77 -3.29 -3.05 8.26
CA ILE A 77 -1.92 -3.23 7.77
C ILE A 77 -1.29 -1.88 7.51
N LYS A 78 -2.00 -0.95 6.85
CA LYS A 78 -1.45 0.36 6.52
C LYS A 78 -1.26 1.26 7.75
N SER A 79 -2.02 1.04 8.82
CA SER A 79 -1.91 1.83 10.04
C SER A 79 -0.58 1.62 10.79
N THR A 80 0.15 0.54 10.50
CA THR A 80 1.48 0.30 11.09
C THR A 80 2.55 1.22 10.50
N ASP A 81 2.30 1.83 9.34
CA ASP A 81 3.23 2.78 8.73
C ASP A 81 3.43 4.00 9.66
N GLU A 82 4.69 4.42 9.86
CA GLU A 82 5.04 5.54 10.77
C GLU A 82 4.21 6.81 10.52
N HIS A 83 3.97 7.15 9.25
CA HIS A 83 3.21 8.35 8.85
C HIS A 83 1.69 8.24 9.04
N MET A 84 1.17 7.05 9.34
CA MET A 84 -0.25 6.77 9.53
C MET A 84 -0.63 6.54 10.99
N LYS A 85 0.33 6.32 11.89
CA LYS A 85 0.10 6.03 13.32
C LYS A 85 -0.69 7.10 14.07
N THR A 86 -0.68 8.35 13.59
CA THR A 86 -1.38 9.48 14.22
C THR A 86 -2.84 9.60 13.79
N LEU A 87 -3.27 8.85 12.78
CA LEU A 87 -4.62 8.92 12.24
C LEU A 87 -5.51 7.84 12.86
N PRO A 88 -6.79 8.14 13.16
CA PRO A 88 -7.73 7.12 13.59
C PRO A 88 -7.98 6.12 12.45
N LEU A 89 -8.20 4.86 12.80
CA LEU A 89 -8.37 3.78 11.82
C LEU A 89 -9.53 4.02 10.85
N GLU A 90 -10.57 4.73 11.29
CA GLU A 90 -11.69 5.13 10.43
C GLU A 90 -11.23 6.07 9.29
N SER A 91 -10.38 7.05 9.60
CA SER A 91 -9.81 7.94 8.58
C SER A 91 -8.96 7.18 7.57
N ILE A 92 -8.14 6.24 8.04
CA ILE A 92 -7.33 5.38 7.17
C ILE A 92 -8.25 4.55 6.26
N THR A 93 -9.31 3.97 6.83
CA THR A 93 -10.31 3.20 6.08
C THR A 93 -10.94 4.05 4.97
N ARG A 94 -11.35 5.30 5.25
CA ARG A 94 -11.86 6.22 4.22
C ARG A 94 -10.83 6.53 3.13
N MET A 95 -9.54 6.67 3.48
CA MET A 95 -8.47 6.87 2.50
C MET A 95 -8.31 5.67 1.56
N ILE A 96 -8.44 4.44 2.09
CA ILE A 96 -8.41 3.22 1.29
C ILE A 96 -9.63 3.14 0.37
N ILE A 97 -10.83 3.49 0.85
CA ILE A 97 -12.05 3.55 0.03
C ILE A 97 -11.88 4.57 -1.11
N GLY A 98 -11.33 5.75 -0.83
CA GLY A 98 -11.02 6.75 -1.85
C GLY A 98 -10.04 6.21 -2.89
N SER A 99 -9.03 5.46 -2.46
CA SER A 99 -8.07 4.81 -3.37
C SER A 99 -8.74 3.74 -4.23
N ALA A 100 -9.65 2.95 -3.67
CA ALA A 100 -10.44 1.97 -4.42
C ALA A 100 -11.28 2.62 -5.52
N ARG A 101 -11.92 3.76 -5.21
CA ARG A 101 -12.70 4.53 -6.19
C ARG A 101 -11.84 5.01 -7.34
N SER A 102 -10.64 5.53 -7.08
CA SER A 102 -9.70 5.97 -8.13
C SER A 102 -9.15 4.82 -8.97
N LEU A 103 -9.19 3.58 -8.45
CA LEU A 103 -8.84 2.37 -9.20
C LEU A 103 -10.01 1.79 -10.02
N GLY A 104 -11.23 2.30 -9.83
CA GLY A 104 -12.44 1.69 -10.37
C GLY A 104 -12.84 0.38 -9.67
N VAL A 105 -12.50 0.24 -8.39
CA VAL A 105 -12.94 -0.88 -7.55
C VAL A 105 -14.10 -0.41 -6.69
N GLN A 106 -15.23 -1.11 -6.77
CA GLN A 106 -16.43 -0.79 -5.99
C GLN A 106 -16.37 -1.49 -4.63
N VAL A 107 -16.61 -0.72 -3.57
CA VAL A 107 -16.70 -1.25 -2.21
C VAL A 107 -18.15 -1.61 -1.92
N VAL A 108 -18.39 -2.87 -1.59
CA VAL A 108 -19.71 -3.41 -1.23
C VAL A 108 -19.76 -3.63 0.28
N ALA A 109 -20.88 -3.22 0.90
CA ALA A 109 -21.12 -3.38 2.32
C ALA A 109 -21.55 -4.81 2.67
#